data_AF-A0A853BIL0-F1
#
_entry.id   AF-A0A853BIL0-F1
#
_cell.length_a   1.000
_cell.length_b   1.000
_cell.length_c   1.000
_cell.angle_alpha   90.00
_cell.angle_beta   90.00
_cell.angle_gamma   90.00
#
_symmetry.space_group_name_H-M   'P 1'
#
loop_
_entity.id
_entity.type
_entity.pdbx_description
1 polymer ?
#
loop_
_entity_poly.entity_id
_entity_poly.type
_entity_poly.pdbx_seq_one_letter_code
_entity_poly.pdbx_strand_id
1 'polypeptide(L)' 'MDLMIVCQACQGSGLRVTVVGYGGSDLTGEMVVPRRCRECDGSGRVRTSGWTSRPDPADDPPRPDPD' A
#
# COMPACT_ATOMS: atom_id res chain seq x y z
N MET A 1 -0.34 -18.50 -2.26
CA MET A 1 -0.61 -17.40 -3.20
C MET A 1 0.04 -16.14 -2.62
N ASP A 2 0.66 -15.29 -3.44
CA ASP A 2 1.20 -14.02 -2.97
C ASP A 2 0.14 -12.92 -3.11
N LEU A 3 -0.16 -12.20 -2.02
CA LEU A 3 -1.04 -11.04 -2.05
C LEU A 3 -0.24 -9.73 -2.01
N MET A 4 -0.72 -8.74 -2.76
CA MET A 4 -0.14 -7.40 -2.80
C MET A 4 -1.03 -6.43 -2.02
N ILE A 5 -0.64 -6.13 -0.78
CA ILE A 5 -1.41 -5.25 0.10
C ILE A 5 -0.89 -3.82 -0.03
N VAL A 6 -1.78 -2.82 0.07
CA VAL A 6 -1.39 -1.40 0.06
C VAL A 6 -0.48 -1.10 1.27
N CYS A 7 0.67 -0.49 1.02
CA CYS A 7 1.59 -0.08 2.08
C CYS A 7 0.97 1.05 2.91
N GLN A 8 0.68 0.78 4.18
CA GLN A 8 0.02 1.73 5.08
C GLN A 8 0.90 2.95 5.41
N ALA A 9 2.22 2.81 5.36
CA ALA A 9 3.14 3.93 5.61
C ALA A 9 3.17 5.01 4.52
N CYS A 10 2.76 4.69 3.30
CA CYS A 10 2.70 5.66 2.18
C CYS A 10 1.34 5.69 1.50
N GLN A 11 0.37 4.94 2.03
CA GLN A 11 -0.99 4.82 1.50
C GLN A 11 -1.02 4.55 -0.02
N GLY A 12 -0.13 3.68 -0.48
CA GLY A 12 -0.07 3.28 -1.90
C GLY A 12 0.75 4.18 -2.81
N SER A 13 1.17 5.37 -2.37
CA SER A 13 1.90 6.31 -3.23
C SER A 13 3.34 5.89 -3.54
N GLY A 14 3.93 5.03 -2.71
CA GLY A 14 5.36 4.70 -2.77
C GLY A 14 6.27 5.85 -2.30
N LEU A 15 5.71 6.97 -1.86
CA LEU A 15 6.47 8.15 -1.46
C LEU A 15 6.16 8.54 -0.02
N ARG A 16 7.14 9.14 0.65
CA ARG A 16 6.94 9.95 1.85
C ARG A 16 7.37 11.37 1.54
N VAL A 17 6.52 12.31 1.92
CA VAL A 17 6.74 13.73 1.67
C VAL A 17 7.29 14.36 2.94
N THR A 18 8.36 15.13 2.80
CA THR A 18 8.87 16.00 3.86
C THR A 18 8.88 17.43 3.35
N VAL A 19 8.34 18.35 4.14
CA VAL A 19 8.44 19.79 3.88
C VAL A 19 9.67 20.29 4.60
N VAL A 20 10.58 20.92 3.85
CA VAL A 20 11.76 21.59 4.39
C VAL A 20 11.64 23.07 4.14
N GLY A 21 11.69 23.85 5.23
CA GLY A 21 11.85 25.29 5.15
C GLY A 21 13.30 25.64 4.81
N TYR A 22 13.49 26.62 3.94
CA TYR A 22 14.78 27.26 3.76
C TYR A 22 14.64 28.77 3.99
N GLY A 23 15.63 29.34 4.66
CA GLY A 23 15.73 30.77 4.91
C GLY A 23 17.08 31.29 4.43
N GLY A 24 17.05 32.33 3.59
CA GLY A 24 18.21 33.11 3.16
C GLY A 24 18.04 34.57 3.52
N SER A 25 19.09 35.38 3.33
CA SER A 25 19.12 36.81 3.64
C SER A 25 18.05 37.65 2.92
N ASP A 26 17.48 37.10 1.84
CA ASP A 26 16.64 37.81 0.88
C ASP A 26 15.28 37.10 0.66
N LEU A 27 15.13 35.83 1.06
CA LEU A 27 13.90 35.05 0.89
C LEU A 27 13.74 33.92 1.93
N THR A 28 12.50 33.64 2.32
CA THR A 28 12.07 32.42 3.01
C THR A 28 11.12 31.64 2.11
N GLY A 29 11.32 30.32 2.00
CA GLY A 29 10.46 29.46 1.20
C GLY A 29 10.36 28.04 1.75
N GLU A 30 9.37 27.31 1.26
CA GLU A 30 9.18 25.90 1.57
C GLU A 30 9.43 25.07 0.31
N MET A 31 10.09 23.92 0.48
CA MET A 31 10.28 22.95 -0.58
C MET A 31 9.71 21.60 -0.16
N VAL A 32 8.90 21.01 -1.05
CA VAL A 32 8.35 19.67 -0.89
C VAL A 32 9.35 18.67 -1.47
N VAL A 33 9.90 17.79 -0.64
CA VAL A 33 10.88 16.78 -1.07
C VAL A 33 10.27 15.39 -0.96
N PRO A 34 9.87 14.77 -2.09
CA PRO A 34 9.42 13.39 -2.10
C PRO A 34 10.62 12.45 -1.92
N ARG A 35 10.50 11.50 -1.00
CA ARG A 35 11.45 10.41 -0.81
C ARG A 35 10.74 9.09 -1.03
N ARG A 36 11.45 8.06 -1.50
CA ARG A 36 10.90 6.70 -1.56
C ARG A 36 10.48 6.24 -0.16
N CYS A 37 9.30 5.64 -0.06
CA CYS A 37 8.86 4.99 1.16
C CYS A 37 9.71 3.74 1.39
N ARG A 38 10.45 3.71 2.51
CA ARG A 38 11.36 2.61 2.84
C ARG A 38 10.64 1.29 3.11
N GLU A 39 9.44 1.32 3.69
CA GLU A 39 8.69 0.10 4.04
C GLU A 39 8.26 -0.71 2.81
N CYS A 40 7.99 -0.05 1.69
CA CYS A 40 7.60 -0.73 0.45
C CYS A 40 8.61 -0.56 -0.68
N ASP A 41 9.81 -0.08 -0.38
CA ASP A 41 10.88 0.26 -1.34
C ASP A 41 10.38 1.10 -2.53
N GLY A 42 9.44 2.02 -2.26
CA GLY A 42 8.84 2.87 -3.26
C GLY A 42 7.79 2.22 -4.17
N SER A 43 7.44 0.96 -3.97
CA SER A 43 6.44 0.28 -4.81
C SER A 43 4.98 0.65 -4.46
N GLY A 44 4.75 1.24 -3.28
CA GLY A 44 3.41 1.51 -2.75
C GLY A 44 2.69 0.28 -2.21
N ARG A 45 3.25 -0.93 -2.38
CA ARG A 45 2.62 -2.20 -1.97
C ARG A 45 3.61 -3.09 -1.23
N VAL A 46 3.10 -3.99 -0.39
CA VAL A 46 3.90 -4.98 0.31
C VAL A 46 3.46 -6.36 -0.14
N ARG A 47 4.44 -7.18 -0.55
CA ARG A 47 4.22 -8.61 -0.81
C ARG A 47 3.96 -9.30 0.52
N THR A 48 2.83 -9.95 0.62
CA THR A 48 2.43 -10.67 1.84
C THR A 48 2.21 -12.13 1.49
N SER A 49 3.02 -12.98 2.08
CA SER A 49 2.95 -14.43 1.94
C SER A 49 2.04 -15.05 3.00
N GLY A 50 1.68 -16.33 2.83
CA GLY A 50 0.92 -17.09 3.82
C GLY A 50 -0.59 -16.84 3.83
N TRP A 51 -1.10 -16.03 2.90
CA TRP A 51 -2.53 -15.82 2.76
C TRP A 51 -3.16 -16.88 1.85
N THR A 52 -4.28 -17.43 2.31
CA THR A 52 -5.16 -18.31 1.56
C THR A 52 -6.57 -17.74 1.62
N SER A 53 -7.23 -17.52 0.49
CA SER A 53 -8.68 -17.32 0.49
C SER A 53 -9.33 -18.66 0.81
N ARG A 54 -10.18 -18.69 1.85
CA ARG A 54 -11.10 -19.82 2.02
C ARG A 54 -12.05 -19.83 0.81
N PRO A 55 -12.39 -21.00 0.23
CA PRO A 55 -13.41 -21.08 -0.81
C PRO A 55 -14.68 -20.39 -0.35
N ASP A 56 -15.32 -19.61 -1.24
CA ASP A 56 -16.57 -18.94 -0.93
C ASP A 56 -17.68 -19.99 -0.83
N PRO A 57 -18.46 -20.08 0.27
CA PRO A 57 -19.58 -21.02 0.35
C PRO A 57 -20.64 -20.81 -0.73
N ALA A 58 -20.63 -19.69 -1.46
CA ALA A 58 -21.47 -19.49 -2.64
C ALA A 58 -20.99 -20.25 -3.90
N ASP A 59 -19.74 -20.74 -3.91
CA ASP A 59 -19.20 -21.57 -5.00
C ASP A 59 -19.59 -23.05 -4.87
N ASP A 60 -20.23 -23.44 -3.75
CA ASP A 60 -20.76 -24.80 -3.61
C ASP A 60 -21.97 -24.97 -4.54
N PRO A 61 -21.93 -25.94 -5.48
CA PRO A 61 -23.08 -26.22 -6.33
C PRO A 61 -24.27 -26.63 -5.45
N PRO A 62 -25.50 -26.24 -5.80
CA PRO A 62 -26.69 -26.65 -5.06
C PRO A 62 -26.69 -28.18 -4.94
N ARG A 63 -26.75 -28.66 -3.70
CA ARG A 63 -26.84 -30.10 -3.45
C ARG A 63 -28.15 -30.61 -4.06
N PRO A 64 -28.14 -31.72 -4.80
CA PRO A 64 -29.37 -32.32 -5.29
C PRO A 64 -30.24 -32.71 -4.08
N ASP A 65 -31.51 -32.34 -4.12
CA ASP A 65 -32.49 -32.76 -3.12
C ASP A 65 -32.61 -34.29 -3.16
N PRO A 66 -32.62 -34.97 -2.00
CA PRO A 66 -32.89 -36.41 -1.95
C PRO A 66 -34.38 -36.67 -2.23
N ASP A 67 -34.66 -37.54 -3.20
CA ASP A 67 -35.98 -38.13 -3.50
C ASP A 67 -36.56 -38.91 -2.31
#